data_AF-A0A9E6MYR0-F1
#
_entry.id   AF-A0A9E6MYR0-F1
#
_cell.length_a   1.000
_cell.length_b   1.000
_cell.length_c   1.000
_cell.angle_alpha   90.00
_cell.angle_beta   90.00
_cell.angle_gamma   90.00
#
_symmetry.space_group_name_H-M   'P 1'
#
loop_
_entity.id
_entity.type
_entity.pdbx_description
1 polymer ?
#
loop_
_entity_poly.entity_id
_entity_poly.type
_entity_poly.pdbx_seq_one_letter_code
_entity_poly.pdbx_strand_id
1 'polypeptide(L)'
;MEWVKNTDSHQACLNECQIQLLARICDRVFHALGRGEQHQDIEWAFDGNGFILLQARPVTALPKITCAEIRNQPEIWSNGNFRDAVPMVMSRLVSEFSDHQINNILHRNFDGFYPIDPALRFARQFQGRFYCNVSLMQWLWFDSVEFPPDKMNISMGGHQPLLRIDEEYKKGLGRKMRRIWRGLKFFRMIGRYRKQADAIIKSETEFAEQYRQLDYHALSDQELVDTLQLLNNHLTDYNRAFIMLTSRKR
;
A
#
# COMPACT_ATOMS: atom_id res chain seq x y z
N MET A 1 -43.42 -25.66 -7.40
CA MET A 1 -42.03 -25.29 -7.68
C MET A 1 -41.18 -26.26 -6.87
N GLU A 2 -40.85 -27.41 -7.47
CA GLU A 2 -40.11 -28.48 -6.82
C GLU A 2 -38.62 -28.14 -6.82
N TRP A 3 -38.06 -27.99 -5.63
CA TRP A 3 -36.61 -27.90 -5.45
C TRP A 3 -36.03 -29.29 -5.68
N VAL A 4 -35.44 -29.50 -6.85
CA VAL A 4 -34.64 -30.71 -7.13
C VAL A 4 -33.50 -30.73 -6.11
N LYS A 5 -33.52 -31.70 -5.20
CA LYS A 5 -32.39 -31.98 -4.30
C LYS A 5 -31.22 -32.43 -5.17
N ASN A 6 -30.26 -31.53 -5.37
CA ASN A 6 -29.03 -31.82 -6.08
C ASN A 6 -28.22 -32.82 -5.24
N THR A 7 -28.09 -34.06 -5.73
CA THR A 7 -27.46 -35.19 -5.03
C THR A 7 -25.94 -35.19 -5.10
N ASP A 8 -25.31 -34.26 -5.82
CA ASP A 8 -23.85 -34.15 -5.93
C ASP A 8 -23.30 -33.02 -5.06
N SER A 9 -23.21 -33.26 -3.75
CA SER A 9 -22.71 -32.30 -2.76
C SER A 9 -21.21 -31.97 -2.86
N HIS A 10 -20.50 -32.58 -3.82
CA HIS A 10 -19.06 -32.41 -4.02
C HIS A 10 -18.67 -31.77 -5.36
N GLN A 11 -19.64 -31.46 -6.23
CA GLN A 11 -19.36 -30.82 -7.50
C GLN A 11 -19.34 -29.29 -7.34
N ALA A 12 -18.27 -28.66 -7.82
CA ALA A 12 -18.20 -27.19 -7.86
C ALA A 12 -19.35 -26.64 -8.73
N CYS A 13 -20.07 -25.65 -8.20
CA CYS A 13 -21.23 -25.05 -8.87
C CYS A 13 -20.84 -24.16 -10.07
N LEU A 14 -19.56 -23.80 -10.20
CA LEU A 14 -18.99 -23.03 -11.30
C LEU A 14 -17.69 -23.68 -11.78
N ASN A 15 -17.43 -23.62 -13.08
CA ASN A 15 -16.13 -23.94 -13.65
C ASN A 15 -15.14 -22.76 -13.55
N GLU A 16 -13.88 -23.00 -13.88
CA GLU A 16 -12.82 -21.99 -13.75
C GLU A 16 -13.08 -20.72 -14.58
N CYS A 17 -13.52 -20.86 -15.84
CA CYS A 17 -13.85 -19.73 -16.69
C CYS A 17 -14.99 -18.87 -16.10
N GLN A 18 -16.00 -19.52 -15.51
CA GLN A 18 -17.12 -18.86 -14.86
C GLN A 18 -16.67 -18.14 -13.57
N ILE A 19 -15.79 -18.75 -12.78
CA ILE A 19 -15.20 -18.12 -11.60
C ILE A 19 -14.41 -16.87 -11.99
N GLN A 20 -13.58 -16.95 -13.03
CA GLN A 20 -12.81 -15.80 -13.53
C GLN A 20 -13.73 -14.68 -14.05
N LEU A 21 -14.81 -15.03 -14.76
CA LEU A 21 -15.79 -14.06 -15.22
C LEU A 21 -16.49 -13.37 -14.04
N LEU A 22 -16.96 -14.14 -13.05
CA LEU A 22 -17.58 -13.60 -11.85
C LEU A 22 -16.61 -12.71 -11.07
N ALA A 23 -15.35 -13.10 -10.93
CA ALA A 23 -14.32 -12.30 -10.27
C ALA A 23 -14.14 -10.93 -10.95
N ARG A 24 -14.11 -10.88 -12.28
CA ARG A 24 -14.06 -9.61 -13.04
C ARG A 24 -15.31 -8.76 -12.83
N ILE A 25 -16.49 -9.37 -12.70
CA ILE A 25 -17.74 -8.65 -12.40
C ILE A 25 -17.68 -8.05 -11.00
N CYS A 26 -17.32 -8.85 -9.99
CA CYS A 26 -17.19 -8.41 -8.60
C CYS A 26 -16.18 -7.28 -8.46
N ASP A 27 -15.05 -7.39 -9.14
CA ASP A 27 -14.03 -6.36 -9.22
C ASP A 27 -14.58 -5.05 -9.83
N ARG A 28 -15.31 -5.12 -10.95
CA ARG A 28 -15.97 -3.93 -11.52
C ARG A 28 -16.98 -3.31 -10.55
N VAL A 29 -17.73 -4.10 -9.80
CA VAL A 29 -18.66 -3.60 -8.77
C VAL A 29 -17.91 -2.92 -7.63
N PHE A 30 -16.81 -3.49 -7.15
CA PHE A 30 -15.94 -2.90 -6.14
C PHE A 30 -15.40 -1.52 -6.56
N HIS A 31 -15.01 -1.36 -7.82
CA HIS A 31 -14.57 -0.06 -8.32
C HIS A 31 -15.72 0.91 -8.59
N ALA A 32 -16.81 0.46 -9.21
CA ALA A 32 -17.92 1.34 -9.58
C ALA A 32 -18.69 1.87 -8.37
N LEU A 33 -18.99 1.01 -7.40
CA LEU A 33 -19.76 1.37 -6.20
C LEU A 33 -18.87 1.70 -5.01
N GLY A 34 -17.76 0.97 -4.86
CA GLY A 34 -16.83 1.11 -3.74
C GLY A 34 -15.66 2.05 -3.99
N ARG A 35 -15.49 2.56 -5.22
CA ARG A 35 -14.37 3.43 -5.63
C ARG A 35 -13.00 2.80 -5.40
N GLY A 36 -12.91 1.47 -5.43
CA GLY A 36 -11.66 0.75 -5.17
C GLY A 36 -11.23 0.74 -3.71
N GLU A 37 -12.12 1.14 -2.78
CA GLU A 37 -11.81 1.31 -1.37
C GLU A 37 -12.83 0.65 -0.43
N GLN A 38 -14.11 0.76 -0.77
CA GLN A 38 -15.19 0.21 0.03
C GLN A 38 -15.63 -1.15 -0.52
N HIS A 39 -15.30 -2.23 0.19
CA HIS A 39 -15.73 -3.58 -0.15
C HIS A 39 -17.26 -3.67 -0.25
N GLN A 40 -17.72 -4.51 -1.17
CA GLN A 40 -19.13 -4.76 -1.45
C GLN A 40 -19.47 -6.21 -1.12
N ASP A 41 -20.61 -6.42 -0.48
CA ASP A 41 -21.31 -7.70 -0.39
C ASP A 41 -22.26 -7.78 -1.58
N ILE A 42 -22.10 -8.79 -2.43
CA ILE A 42 -22.70 -8.88 -3.77
C ILE A 42 -23.54 -10.15 -3.88
N GLU A 43 -24.84 -9.98 -4.10
CA GLU A 43 -25.77 -11.06 -4.41
C GLU A 43 -25.90 -11.20 -5.93
N TRP A 44 -25.78 -12.43 -6.43
CA TRP A 44 -25.81 -12.74 -7.85
C TRP A 44 -26.51 -14.07 -8.12
N ALA A 45 -26.98 -14.25 -9.36
CA ALA A 45 -27.51 -15.51 -9.87
C ALA A 45 -26.83 -15.87 -11.20
N PHE A 46 -26.76 -17.16 -11.51
CA PHE A 46 -26.29 -17.67 -12.80
C PHE A 46 -27.44 -18.39 -13.51
N ASP A 47 -27.81 -17.93 -14.70
CA ASP A 47 -28.96 -18.45 -15.45
C ASP A 47 -28.61 -19.57 -16.45
N GLY A 48 -27.33 -20.00 -16.46
CA GLY A 48 -26.78 -20.95 -17.42
C GLY A 48 -25.99 -20.28 -18.55
N ASN A 49 -26.24 -19.01 -18.84
CA ASN A 49 -25.56 -18.23 -19.89
C ASN A 49 -24.69 -17.11 -19.31
N GLY A 50 -25.13 -16.48 -18.23
CA GLY A 50 -24.45 -15.33 -17.64
C GLY A 50 -24.81 -15.08 -16.19
N PHE A 51 -24.08 -14.12 -15.60
CA PHE A 51 -24.32 -13.68 -14.23
C PHE A 51 -25.23 -12.46 -14.19
N ILE A 52 -26.23 -12.51 -13.31
CA ILE A 52 -27.16 -11.42 -13.04
C ILE A 52 -26.85 -10.89 -11.63
N LEU A 53 -26.59 -9.59 -11.50
CA LEU A 53 -26.41 -8.93 -10.21
C LEU A 53 -27.78 -8.60 -9.61
N LEU A 54 -28.06 -9.14 -8.43
CA LEU A 54 -29.33 -8.94 -7.72
C LEU A 54 -29.22 -7.78 -6.74
N GLN A 55 -28.12 -7.71 -6.00
CA GLN A 55 -27.86 -6.67 -5.02
C GLN A 55 -26.36 -6.44 -4.84
N ALA A 56 -25.96 -5.22 -4.48
CA ALA A 56 -24.65 -4.90 -3.95
C ALA A 56 -24.78 -3.90 -2.81
N ARG A 57 -24.14 -4.17 -1.67
CA ARG A 57 -24.18 -3.30 -0.49
C ARG A 57 -22.79 -3.13 0.14
N PRO A 58 -22.47 -1.98 0.76
CA PRO A 58 -21.19 -1.80 1.44
C PRO A 58 -20.99 -2.77 2.61
N VAL A 59 -19.82 -3.39 2.68
CA VAL A 59 -19.40 -4.17 3.85
C VAL A 59 -18.97 -3.19 4.97
N THR A 60 -19.72 -3.14 6.06
CA THR A 60 -19.47 -2.22 7.18
C THR A 60 -18.78 -2.86 8.38
N ALA A 61 -18.65 -4.19 8.40
CA ALA A 61 -18.12 -4.95 9.54
C ALA A 61 -16.62 -5.27 9.44
N LEU A 62 -15.90 -4.74 8.45
CA LEU A 62 -14.47 -5.01 8.30
C LEU A 62 -13.67 -4.40 9.48
N PRO A 63 -12.73 -5.16 10.07
CA PRO A 63 -11.91 -4.63 11.15
C PRO A 63 -10.99 -3.54 10.62
N LYS A 64 -10.84 -2.47 11.40
CA LYS A 64 -9.83 -1.44 11.16
C LYS A 64 -8.45 -2.01 11.45
N ILE A 65 -7.63 -2.16 10.40
CA ILE A 65 -6.24 -2.59 10.52
C ILE A 65 -5.38 -1.36 10.86
N THR A 66 -4.90 -1.30 12.10
CA THR A 66 -4.06 -0.21 12.61
C THR A 66 -3.30 -0.66 13.86
N CYS A 67 -2.32 0.12 14.32
CA CYS A 67 -1.58 -0.18 15.54
C CYS A 67 -2.49 -0.06 16.77
N ALA A 68 -2.32 -0.98 17.73
CA ALA A 68 -3.21 -1.08 18.89
C ALA A 68 -3.26 0.21 19.72
N GLU A 69 -2.14 0.90 19.83
CA GLU A 69 -1.95 2.09 20.64
C GLU A 69 -2.64 3.35 20.08
N ILE A 70 -2.95 3.36 18.77
CA ILE A 70 -3.65 4.48 18.11
C ILE A 70 -5.05 4.09 17.64
N ARG A 71 -5.51 2.86 17.94
CA ARG A 71 -6.80 2.34 17.44
C ARG A 71 -7.98 3.23 17.79
N ASN A 72 -7.97 3.78 19.01
CA ASN A 72 -9.03 4.64 19.55
C ASN A 72 -8.83 6.13 19.23
N GLN A 73 -7.84 6.47 18.40
CA GLN A 73 -7.59 7.84 17.95
C GLN A 73 -8.12 8.03 16.51
N PRO A 74 -8.45 9.27 16.12
CA PRO A 74 -8.82 9.58 14.73
C PRO A 74 -7.71 9.22 13.74
N GLU A 75 -8.10 8.67 12.59
CA GLU A 75 -7.21 8.57 11.44
C GLU A 75 -7.19 9.88 10.68
N ILE A 76 -6.00 10.45 10.54
CA ILE A 76 -5.77 11.68 9.82
C ILE A 76 -5.20 11.32 8.46
N TRP A 77 -5.97 11.61 7.42
CA TRP A 77 -5.59 11.42 6.03
C TRP A 77 -5.20 12.77 5.43
N SER A 78 -3.99 12.88 4.89
CA SER A 78 -3.47 14.13 4.31
C SER A 78 -2.96 13.92 2.91
N ASN A 79 -3.28 14.85 2.00
CA ASN A 79 -2.71 14.90 0.66
C ASN A 79 -1.58 15.94 0.54
N GLY A 80 -1.06 16.47 1.65
CA GLY A 80 -0.05 17.55 1.65
C GLY A 80 1.15 17.24 0.75
N ASN A 81 1.93 16.22 1.11
CA ASN A 81 3.05 15.74 0.28
C ASN A 81 2.58 15.13 -1.05
N PHE A 82 1.49 14.36 -1.03
CA PHE A 82 1.01 13.62 -2.21
C PHE A 82 0.53 14.52 -3.35
N ARG A 83 0.01 15.72 -3.08
CA ARG A 83 -0.41 16.66 -4.14
C ARG A 83 0.75 17.03 -5.06
N ASP A 84 1.97 17.09 -4.54
CA ASP A 84 3.15 17.49 -5.30
C ASP A 84 3.93 16.28 -5.84
N ALA A 85 3.68 15.08 -5.28
CA ALA A 85 4.41 13.85 -5.60
C ALA A 85 3.64 12.85 -6.49
N VAL A 86 2.30 12.94 -6.53
CA VAL A 86 1.42 11.98 -7.22
C VAL A 86 0.46 12.74 -8.13
N PRO A 87 0.19 12.26 -9.37
CA PRO A 87 -0.82 12.87 -10.23
C PRO A 87 -2.19 12.94 -9.54
N MET A 88 -2.94 14.02 -9.81
CA MET A 88 -4.18 14.33 -9.09
C MET A 88 -5.24 13.23 -9.21
N VAL A 89 -5.87 13.09 -10.38
CA VAL A 89 -6.87 12.05 -10.65
C VAL A 89 -6.30 11.15 -11.72
N MET A 90 -6.27 9.85 -11.43
CA MET A 90 -5.67 8.84 -12.30
C MET A 90 -6.72 7.88 -12.83
N SER A 91 -6.43 7.30 -14.00
CA SER A 91 -7.20 6.17 -14.51
C SER A 91 -7.07 4.99 -13.55
N ARG A 92 -8.03 4.05 -13.61
CA ARG A 92 -8.04 2.86 -12.75
C ARG A 92 -6.70 2.11 -12.78
N LEU A 93 -6.19 1.82 -13.98
CA LEU A 93 -4.95 1.08 -14.17
C LEU A 93 -3.76 1.75 -13.46
N VAL A 94 -3.59 3.06 -13.69
CA VAL A 94 -2.48 3.83 -13.09
C VAL A 94 -2.67 3.94 -11.58
N SER A 95 -3.92 4.05 -11.13
CA SER A 95 -4.25 4.16 -9.71
C SER A 95 -3.95 2.89 -8.93
N GLU A 96 -4.27 1.71 -9.46
CA GLU A 96 -3.95 0.42 -8.84
C GLU A 96 -2.44 0.18 -8.76
N PHE A 97 -1.73 0.47 -9.84
CA PHE A 97 -0.26 0.42 -9.85
C PHE A 97 0.32 1.38 -8.80
N SER A 98 -0.19 2.60 -8.74
CA SER A 98 0.27 3.61 -7.78
C SER A 98 -0.04 3.22 -6.33
N ASP A 99 -1.22 2.65 -6.04
CA ASP A 99 -1.58 2.20 -4.68
C ASP A 99 -0.61 1.13 -4.18
N HIS A 100 -0.30 0.14 -5.02
CA HIS A 100 0.69 -0.90 -4.71
C HIS A 100 2.06 -0.28 -4.41
N GLN A 101 2.54 0.60 -5.30
CA GLN A 101 3.89 1.18 -5.18
C GLN A 101 4.02 2.14 -4.00
N ILE A 102 3.02 2.99 -3.74
CA ILE A 102 3.03 3.93 -2.60
C ILE A 102 3.05 3.14 -1.29
N ASN A 103 2.18 2.14 -1.15
CA ASN A 103 2.15 1.32 0.07
C ASN A 103 3.46 0.54 0.24
N ASN A 104 4.03 -0.02 -0.83
CA ASN A 104 5.34 -0.66 -0.79
C ASN A 104 6.45 0.29 -0.33
N ILE A 105 6.60 1.46 -0.96
CA ILE A 105 7.61 2.46 -0.58
C ILE A 105 7.46 2.81 0.91
N LEU A 106 6.23 3.09 1.35
CA LEU A 106 5.99 3.52 2.71
C LEU A 106 6.24 2.41 3.74
N HIS A 107 5.90 1.16 3.41
CA HIS A 107 6.18 0.00 4.25
C HIS A 107 7.69 -0.28 4.35
N ARG A 108 8.41 -0.23 3.22
CA ARG A 108 9.85 -0.53 3.13
C ARG A 108 10.73 0.44 3.91
N ASN A 109 10.20 1.60 4.34
CA ASN A 109 10.88 2.52 5.27
C ASN A 109 11.37 1.85 6.55
N PHE A 110 10.76 0.73 6.95
CA PHE A 110 10.96 0.11 8.27
C PHE A 110 11.73 -1.23 8.20
N ASP A 111 12.01 -1.70 6.99
CA ASP A 111 12.63 -3.00 6.73
C ASP A 111 14.01 -3.14 7.41
N GLY A 112 14.15 -4.21 8.19
CA GLY A 112 15.40 -4.58 8.84
C GLY A 112 15.65 -3.92 10.20
N PHE A 113 14.79 -3.00 10.66
CA PHE A 113 14.90 -2.44 12.01
C PHE A 113 13.58 -2.38 12.78
N TYR A 114 12.42 -2.40 12.12
CA TYR A 114 11.13 -2.33 12.79
C TYR A 114 10.10 -3.27 12.16
N PRO A 115 9.42 -4.13 12.95
CA PRO A 115 8.41 -5.03 12.42
C PRO A 115 7.11 -4.27 12.15
N ILE A 116 6.58 -4.39 10.94
CA ILE A 116 5.29 -3.82 10.53
C ILE A 116 4.38 -4.96 10.08
N ASP A 117 3.10 -4.84 10.41
CA ASP A 117 2.07 -5.71 9.87
C ASP A 117 1.91 -5.44 8.37
N PRO A 118 2.12 -6.44 7.49
CA PRO A 118 2.03 -6.26 6.04
C PRO A 118 0.65 -5.83 5.56
N ALA A 119 -0.39 -5.99 6.38
CA ALA A 119 -1.74 -5.54 6.06
C ALA A 119 -1.97 -4.03 6.34
N LEU A 120 -1.01 -3.32 6.93
CA LEU A 120 -1.13 -1.89 7.16
C LEU A 120 -1.11 -1.11 5.84
N ARG A 121 -2.15 -0.28 5.63
CA ARG A 121 -2.25 0.61 4.47
C ARG A 121 -1.87 2.03 4.86
N PHE A 122 -0.92 2.58 4.11
CA PHE A 122 -0.41 3.94 4.24
C PHE A 122 -1.08 4.90 3.28
N ALA A 123 -1.50 4.43 2.11
CA ALA A 123 -2.19 5.19 1.10
C ALA A 123 -3.66 4.82 1.06
N ARG A 124 -4.51 5.81 0.77
CA ARG A 124 -5.93 5.61 0.47
C ARG A 124 -6.40 6.62 -0.56
N GLN A 125 -7.35 6.23 -1.39
CA GLN A 125 -7.96 7.14 -2.34
C GLN A 125 -9.25 7.74 -1.81
N PHE A 126 -9.38 9.06 -1.95
CA PHE A 126 -10.64 9.77 -1.75
C PHE A 126 -10.94 10.58 -3.02
N GLN A 127 -12.05 10.24 -3.67
CA GLN A 127 -12.50 10.92 -4.91
C GLN A 127 -11.39 10.95 -6.00
N GLY A 128 -10.68 9.83 -6.16
CA GLY A 128 -9.64 9.68 -7.17
C GLY A 128 -8.29 10.32 -6.82
N ARG A 129 -8.15 10.92 -5.63
CA ARG A 129 -6.90 11.51 -5.14
C ARG A 129 -6.31 10.67 -4.02
N PHE A 130 -4.99 10.51 -4.00
CA PHE A 130 -4.29 9.81 -2.93
C PHE A 130 -4.12 10.67 -1.68
N TYR A 131 -4.27 10.03 -0.52
CA TYR A 131 -4.00 10.58 0.79
C TYR A 131 -3.14 9.61 1.58
N CYS A 132 -2.22 10.16 2.38
CA CYS A 132 -1.36 9.40 3.28
C CYS A 132 -1.97 9.35 4.68
N ASN A 133 -1.91 8.19 5.33
CA ASN A 133 -2.30 7.99 6.73
C ASN A 133 -1.24 8.61 7.66
N VAL A 134 -1.43 9.88 8.00
CA VAL A 134 -0.49 10.64 8.82
C VAL A 134 -0.49 10.15 10.26
N SER A 135 -1.64 9.71 10.80
CA SER A 135 -1.69 9.07 12.12
C SER A 135 -0.77 7.85 12.16
N LEU A 136 -0.91 6.93 11.19
CA LEU A 136 -0.06 5.75 11.13
C LEU A 136 1.43 6.13 11.00
N MET A 137 1.77 7.09 10.14
CA MET A 137 3.15 7.54 9.97
C MET A 137 3.74 8.17 11.24
N GLN A 138 3.00 9.07 11.91
CA GLN A 138 3.44 9.66 13.18
C GLN A 138 3.71 8.57 14.23
N TRP A 139 2.84 7.56 14.33
CA TRP A 139 3.00 6.48 15.30
C TRP A 139 4.20 5.58 14.98
N LEU A 140 4.32 5.10 13.74
CA LEU A 140 5.38 4.17 13.36
C LEU A 140 6.76 4.80 13.48
N TRP A 141 6.93 6.08 13.12
CA TRP A 141 8.20 6.77 13.28
C TRP A 141 8.55 7.06 14.74
N PHE A 142 7.55 7.36 15.57
CA PHE A 142 7.74 7.46 17.01
C PHE A 142 8.12 6.11 17.63
N ASP A 143 7.38 5.04 17.36
CA ASP A 143 7.63 3.74 17.99
C ASP A 143 8.86 3.00 17.44
N SER A 144 9.26 3.31 16.21
CA SER A 144 10.45 2.69 15.62
C SER A 144 11.74 3.33 16.13
N VAL A 145 11.84 4.66 16.13
CA VAL A 145 13.11 5.38 16.39
C VAL A 145 12.95 6.65 17.24
N GLU A 146 11.81 6.81 17.92
CA GLU A 146 11.52 7.98 18.77
C GLU A 146 11.49 9.30 17.98
N PHE A 147 11.17 9.24 16.69
CA PHE A 147 11.02 10.43 15.87
C PHE A 147 9.73 11.19 16.28
N PRO A 148 9.83 12.49 16.64
CA PRO A 148 8.68 13.21 17.16
C PRO A 148 7.53 13.39 16.14
N PRO A 149 6.26 13.24 16.55
CA PRO A 149 5.11 13.42 15.65
C PRO A 149 5.03 14.79 14.97
N ASP A 150 5.44 15.88 15.65
CA ASP A 150 5.48 17.23 15.09
C ASP A 150 6.50 17.34 13.94
N LYS A 151 7.66 16.70 14.10
CA LYS A 151 8.69 16.64 13.05
C LYS A 151 8.23 15.79 11.87
N MET A 152 7.44 14.75 12.12
CA MET A 152 6.81 13.93 11.07
C MET A 152 5.80 14.73 10.26
N ASN A 153 5.00 15.59 10.89
CA ASN A 153 4.06 16.45 10.15
C ASN A 153 4.79 17.45 9.25
N ILE A 154 5.87 18.05 9.76
CA ILE A 154 6.71 18.98 8.98
C ILE A 154 7.30 18.27 7.77
N SER A 155 7.85 17.05 7.93
CA SER A 155 8.41 16.30 6.80
C SER A 155 7.37 15.87 5.76
N MET A 156 6.11 15.75 6.18
CA MET A 156 4.96 15.40 5.32
C MET A 156 4.25 16.64 4.73
N GLY A 157 4.84 17.83 4.88
CA GLY A 157 4.35 19.05 4.26
C GLY A 157 3.09 19.63 4.91
N GLY A 158 2.87 19.43 6.21
CA GLY A 158 1.69 20.02 6.86
C GLY A 158 1.74 20.21 8.36
N HIS A 159 0.60 20.67 8.88
CA HIS A 159 0.34 21.02 10.27
C HIS A 159 -0.84 20.19 10.79
N GLN A 160 -0.79 18.87 10.55
CA GLN A 160 -1.85 17.98 10.97
C GLN A 160 -1.93 17.92 12.51
N PRO A 161 -3.10 17.55 13.07
CA PRO A 161 -3.19 17.27 14.50
C PRO A 161 -2.14 16.24 14.93
N LEU A 162 -1.59 16.45 16.12
CA LEU A 162 -0.63 15.53 16.72
C LEU A 162 -1.38 14.35 17.33
N LEU A 163 -0.85 13.15 17.13
CA LEU A 163 -1.29 12.00 17.90
C LEU A 163 -0.99 12.21 19.38
N ARG A 164 -1.90 11.73 20.22
CA ARG A 164 -1.66 11.60 21.64
C ARG A 164 -0.91 10.30 21.89
N ILE A 165 0.35 10.41 22.27
CA ILE A 165 1.11 9.26 22.75
C ILE A 165 0.87 9.14 24.26
N ASP A 166 0.39 7.98 24.70
CA ASP A 166 0.15 7.69 26.11
C ASP A 166 1.44 7.85 26.94
N GLU A 167 1.35 8.57 28.06
CA GLU A 167 2.48 8.78 28.98
C GLU A 167 2.91 7.46 29.65
N GLU A 168 1.97 6.54 29.90
CA GLU A 168 2.32 5.20 30.38
C GLU A 168 3.12 4.42 29.34
N TYR A 169 2.81 4.60 28.06
CA TYR A 169 3.59 4.02 26.97
C TYR A 169 5.03 4.51 26.97
N LYS A 170 5.24 5.80 27.27
CA LYS A 170 6.56 6.44 27.32
C LYS A 170 7.39 5.99 28.53
N LYS A 171 6.78 5.74 29.69
CA LYS A 171 7.45 5.36 30.95
C LYS A 171 8.15 3.99 30.90
N GLY A 172 7.77 3.11 29.96
CA GLY A 172 8.37 1.79 29.83
C GLY A 172 9.85 1.82 29.42
N LEU A 173 10.78 1.67 30.38
CA LEU A 173 12.24 1.61 30.15
C LEU A 173 12.62 0.60 29.06
N GLY A 174 12.04 -0.60 29.07
CA GLY A 174 12.30 -1.61 28.04
C GLY A 174 11.83 -1.21 26.63
N ARG A 175 10.74 -0.43 26.51
CA ARG A 175 10.29 0.13 25.21
C ARG A 175 11.26 1.21 24.74
N LYS A 176 11.68 2.11 25.64
CA LYS A 176 12.67 3.14 25.33
C LYS A 176 14.00 2.55 24.85
N MET A 177 14.53 1.54 25.55
CA MET A 177 15.76 0.86 25.14
C MET A 177 15.62 0.18 23.78
N ARG A 178 14.47 -0.44 23.48
CA ARG A 178 14.18 -1.00 22.16
C ARG A 178 14.20 0.08 21.07
N ARG A 179 13.57 1.24 21.28
CA ARG A 179 13.60 2.36 20.32
C ARG A 179 15.02 2.85 20.07
N ILE A 180 15.83 3.02 21.11
CA ILE A 180 17.25 3.43 20.98
C ILE A 180 18.02 2.40 20.14
N TRP A 181 17.89 1.12 20.44
CA TRP A 181 18.57 0.06 19.69
C TRP A 181 18.14 0.00 18.22
N ARG A 182 16.84 0.17 17.94
CA ARG A 182 16.31 0.28 16.57
C ARG A 182 16.83 1.52 15.85
N GLY A 183 16.95 2.65 16.55
CA GLY A 183 17.59 3.86 16.05
C GLY A 183 19.05 3.60 15.65
N LEU A 184 19.83 2.92 16.49
CA LEU A 184 21.21 2.52 16.14
C LEU A 184 21.27 1.62 14.89
N LYS A 185 20.35 0.65 14.76
CA LYS A 185 20.22 -0.18 13.56
C LYS A 185 19.91 0.65 12.32
N PHE A 186 18.96 1.59 12.43
CA PHE A 186 18.55 2.49 11.36
C PHE A 186 19.73 3.36 10.90
N PHE A 187 20.45 4.02 11.81
CA PHE A 187 21.63 4.82 11.45
C PHE A 187 22.77 3.99 10.86
N ARG A 188 23.01 2.77 11.36
CA ARG A 188 23.97 1.84 10.75
C ARG A 188 23.58 1.48 9.32
N MET A 189 22.29 1.27 9.07
CA MET A 189 21.77 0.98 7.74
C MET A 189 21.92 2.18 6.80
N ILE A 190 21.55 3.39 7.24
CA ILE A 190 21.81 4.64 6.49
C ILE A 190 23.29 4.74 6.13
N GLY A 191 24.19 4.51 7.09
CA GLY A 191 25.63 4.57 6.86
C GLY A 191 26.12 3.58 5.80
N ARG A 192 25.53 2.38 5.73
CA ARG A 192 25.85 1.38 4.69
C ARG A 192 25.36 1.82 3.31
N TYR A 193 24.10 2.24 3.20
CA TYR A 193 23.54 2.71 1.93
C TYR A 193 24.26 3.96 1.41
N ARG A 194 24.65 4.89 2.30
CA ARG A 194 25.46 6.06 1.92
C ARG A 194 26.80 5.69 1.32
N LYS A 195 27.48 4.66 1.84
CA LYS A 195 28.75 4.17 1.26
C LYS A 195 28.58 3.55 -0.12
N GLN A 196 27.38 3.06 -0.43
CA GLN A 196 27.04 2.42 -1.70
C GLN A 196 26.24 3.36 -2.62
N ALA A 197 26.04 4.62 -2.24
CA ALA A 197 25.11 5.54 -2.89
C ALA A 197 25.40 5.70 -4.37
N ASP A 198 26.66 5.99 -4.73
CA ASP A 198 27.04 6.22 -6.12
C ASP A 198 26.87 4.96 -6.97
N ALA A 199 27.19 3.79 -6.42
CA ALA A 199 27.00 2.52 -7.11
C ALA A 199 25.52 2.20 -7.34
N ILE A 200 24.67 2.45 -6.33
CA ILE A 200 23.23 2.26 -6.44
C ILE A 200 22.64 3.23 -7.47
N ILE A 201 22.94 4.53 -7.34
CA ILE A 201 22.42 5.56 -8.27
C ILE A 201 22.84 5.24 -9.70
N LYS A 202 24.09 4.83 -9.92
CA LYS A 202 24.58 4.43 -11.24
C LYS A 202 23.79 3.24 -11.79
N SER A 203 23.64 2.17 -11.01
CA SER A 203 22.87 0.99 -11.39
C SER A 203 21.42 1.33 -11.74
N GLU A 204 20.77 2.19 -10.95
CA GLU A 204 19.40 2.62 -11.22
C GLU A 204 19.28 3.48 -12.48
N THR A 205 20.29 4.33 -12.73
CA THR A 205 20.32 5.18 -13.93
C THR A 205 20.46 4.31 -15.18
N GLU A 206 21.39 3.36 -15.16
CA GLU A 206 21.60 2.41 -16.26
C GLU A 206 20.33 1.57 -16.52
N PHE A 207 19.70 1.06 -15.46
CA PHE A 207 18.42 0.35 -15.57
C PHE A 207 17.32 1.24 -16.17
N ALA A 208 17.15 2.45 -15.65
CA ALA A 208 16.12 3.37 -16.16
C ALA A 208 16.36 3.78 -17.62
N GLU A 209 17.62 3.93 -18.06
CA GLU A 209 17.97 4.24 -19.44
C GLU A 209 17.64 3.07 -20.38
N GLN A 210 17.98 1.84 -19.97
CA GLN A 210 17.66 0.63 -20.74
C GLN A 210 16.16 0.53 -21.05
N TYR A 211 15.29 0.67 -20.04
CA TYR A 211 13.85 0.54 -20.22
C TYR A 211 13.18 1.77 -20.83
N ARG A 212 13.83 2.94 -20.78
CA ARG A 212 13.35 4.13 -21.49
C ARG A 212 13.52 4.02 -23.00
N GLN A 213 14.56 3.32 -23.46
CA GLN A 213 14.87 3.13 -24.87
C GLN A 213 14.09 1.98 -25.52
N LEU A 214 13.37 1.19 -24.74
CA LEU A 214 12.56 0.08 -25.23
C LEU A 214 11.37 0.60 -26.04
N ASP A 215 11.16 0.06 -27.24
CA ASP A 215 9.95 0.31 -28.01
C ASP A 215 8.81 -0.58 -27.53
N TYR A 216 7.98 -0.04 -26.64
CA TYR A 216 6.84 -0.75 -26.07
C TYR A 216 5.75 -1.09 -27.11
N HIS A 217 5.73 -0.45 -28.29
CA HIS A 217 4.77 -0.79 -29.35
C HIS A 217 5.14 -2.06 -30.10
N ALA A 218 6.41 -2.45 -30.07
CA ALA A 218 6.90 -3.66 -30.70
C ALA A 218 6.73 -4.92 -29.84
N LEU A 219 6.37 -4.76 -28.56
CA LEU A 219 6.17 -5.87 -27.63
C LEU A 219 4.78 -6.50 -27.83
N SER A 220 4.73 -7.82 -27.75
CA SER A 220 3.47 -8.53 -27.55
C SER A 220 2.87 -8.24 -26.17
N ASP A 221 1.57 -8.51 -26.00
CA ASP A 221 0.89 -8.35 -24.71
C ASP A 221 1.59 -9.11 -23.57
N GLN A 222 2.10 -10.31 -23.85
CA GLN A 222 2.81 -11.12 -22.85
C GLN A 222 4.15 -10.48 -22.47
N GLU A 223 4.93 -10.03 -23.45
CA GLU A 223 6.21 -9.36 -23.20
C GLU A 223 6.02 -8.04 -22.45
N LEU A 224 4.93 -7.32 -22.71
CA LEU A 224 4.59 -6.11 -21.96
C LEU A 224 4.27 -6.44 -20.49
N VAL A 225 3.47 -7.48 -20.23
CA VAL A 225 3.14 -7.92 -18.87
C VAL A 225 4.41 -8.37 -18.14
N ASP A 226 5.26 -9.16 -18.77
CA ASP A 226 6.52 -9.64 -18.19
C ASP A 226 7.47 -8.46 -17.88
N THR A 227 7.53 -7.47 -18.78
CA THR A 227 8.31 -6.24 -18.58
C THR A 227 7.79 -5.44 -17.39
N LEU A 228 6.47 -5.26 -17.28
CA LEU A 228 5.87 -4.56 -16.13
C LEU A 228 6.13 -5.28 -14.81
N GLN A 229 6.07 -6.62 -14.79
CA GLN A 229 6.38 -7.41 -13.61
C GLN A 229 7.85 -7.26 -13.20
N LEU A 230 8.77 -7.30 -14.17
CA LEU A 230 10.18 -7.09 -13.94
C LEU A 230 10.48 -5.70 -13.36
N LEU A 231 9.89 -4.66 -13.96
CA LEU A 231 10.00 -3.28 -13.45
C LEU A 231 9.44 -3.17 -12.02
N ASN A 232 8.30 -3.82 -11.73
CA ASN A 232 7.71 -3.81 -10.40
C ASN A 232 8.60 -4.47 -9.35
N ASN A 233 9.20 -5.62 -9.68
CA ASN A 233 10.12 -6.32 -8.80
C ASN A 233 11.38 -5.49 -8.53
N HIS A 234 11.97 -4.91 -9.59
CA HIS A 234 13.15 -4.04 -9.46
C HIS A 234 12.87 -2.81 -8.60
N LEU A 235 11.75 -2.12 -8.83
CA LEU A 235 11.34 -0.98 -8.00
C LEU A 235 11.13 -1.39 -6.54
N THR A 236 10.54 -2.56 -6.30
CA THR A 236 10.33 -3.08 -4.93
C THR A 236 11.64 -3.26 -4.18
N ASP A 237 12.67 -3.77 -4.86
CA ASP A 237 14.01 -3.95 -4.29
C ASP A 237 14.71 -2.60 -4.07
N TYR A 238 14.60 -1.68 -5.03
CA TYR A 238 15.18 -0.35 -4.94
C TYR A 238 14.53 0.52 -3.85
N ASN A 239 13.24 0.37 -3.58
CA ASN A 239 12.49 1.18 -2.61
C ASN A 239 13.18 1.24 -1.24
N ARG A 240 13.82 0.14 -0.82
CA ARG A 240 14.59 0.09 0.42
C ARG A 240 15.81 1.01 0.41
N ALA A 241 16.50 1.10 -0.72
CA ALA A 241 17.66 1.98 -0.90
C ALA A 241 17.24 3.45 -1.01
N PHE A 242 16.19 3.75 -1.79
CA PHE A 242 15.71 5.10 -2.06
C PHE A 242 15.55 5.96 -0.79
N ILE A 243 14.88 5.41 0.22
CA ILE A 243 14.64 6.10 1.51
C ILE A 243 15.94 6.39 2.26
N MET A 244 16.89 5.45 2.23
CA MET A 244 18.15 5.59 2.94
C MET A 244 19.05 6.64 2.29
N LEU A 245 18.93 6.80 0.96
CA LEU A 245 19.70 7.75 0.14
C LEU A 245 19.14 9.18 0.20
N THR A 246 17.83 9.36 0.31
CA THR A 246 17.18 10.69 0.43
C THR A 246 17.49 11.40 1.76
N SER A 247 18.06 10.69 2.75
CA SER A 247 18.52 11.27 4.02
C SER A 247 19.78 12.16 3.91
N ARG A 248 20.32 12.38 2.70
CA ARG A 248 21.50 13.21 2.47
C ARG A 248 21.18 14.68 2.80
N LYS A 249 21.82 15.23 3.83
CA LYS A 249 21.91 16.70 3.95
C LYS A 249 22.61 17.19 2.68
N ARG A 250 21.94 18.09 1.95
CA ARG A 250 22.62 18.99 1.02
C ARG A 250 23.61 19.84 1.81
#